data_AF-A0A183E3P3-F1
#
_entry.id   AF-A0A183E3P3-F1
#
_cell.length_a   1.000
_cell.length_b   1.000
_cell.length_c   1.000
_cell.angle_alpha   90.00
_cell.angle_beta   90.00
_cell.angle_gamma   90.00
#
_symmetry.space_group_name_H-M   'P 1'
#
loop_
_entity.id
_entity.type
_entity.pdbx_description
1 polymer ?
#
loop_
_entity_poly.entity_id
_entity_poly.type
_entity_poly.pdbx_seq_one_letter_code
_entity_poly.pdbx_strand_id
1 'polypeptide(L)'
;MEEIPDKGSFTMKLTDWGRVIDMSSPSKDANFEEKAGTDAFDCFEMQDGRPWTYHTDFFGFFATLHVIIYGKYMKAFRISAGRYSMTSVLKRRWQQMGLLLNDIFEIGMDISNCESLPKCSTIIDGLESSMK
;
A
#
# COMPACT_ATOMS: atom_id res chain seq x y z
N MET A 1 23.93 14.75 -11.76
CA MET A 1 23.82 14.00 -10.50
C MET A 1 22.75 14.75 -9.73
N GLU A 2 21.50 14.30 -9.78
CA GLU A 2 20.43 14.95 -8.99
C GLU A 2 20.69 14.61 -7.52
N GLU A 3 20.89 15.63 -6.69
CA GLU A 3 21.03 15.45 -5.24
C GLU A 3 19.71 14.92 -4.69
N ILE A 4 19.81 13.83 -3.91
CA ILE A 4 18.67 13.30 -3.16
C ILE A 4 18.27 14.38 -2.15
N PRO A 5 17.01 14.85 -2.12
CA PRO A 5 16.56 15.85 -1.17
C PRO A 5 16.87 15.43 0.27
N ASP A 6 17.25 16.40 1.11
CA ASP A 6 17.43 16.17 2.55
C ASP A 6 16.19 15.50 3.16
N LYS A 7 16.39 14.62 4.15
CA LYS A 7 15.33 13.78 4.73
C LYS A 7 14.20 14.59 5.39
N GLY A 8 14.44 15.88 5.68
CA GLY A 8 13.44 16.84 6.17
C GLY A 8 12.80 17.73 5.11
N SER A 9 13.19 17.61 3.84
CA SER A 9 12.65 18.41 2.73
C SER A 9 11.35 17.80 2.21
N PHE A 10 10.21 18.44 2.50
CA PHE A 10 8.93 18.03 1.96
C PHE A 10 8.77 18.53 0.52
N THR A 11 8.89 17.62 -0.45
CA THR A 11 8.72 17.92 -1.89
C THR A 11 7.35 17.49 -2.43
N MET A 12 6.56 16.75 -1.64
CA MET A 12 5.25 16.23 -2.01
C MET A 12 4.21 16.53 -0.93
N LYS A 13 2.97 16.81 -1.35
CA LYS A 13 1.84 17.10 -0.45
C LYS A 13 0.63 16.25 -0.82
N LEU A 14 0.04 15.59 0.17
CA LEU A 14 -1.25 14.90 0.01
C LEU A 14 -2.39 15.93 -0.01
N THR A 15 -3.33 15.74 -0.93
CA THR A 15 -4.49 16.64 -1.12
C THR A 15 -5.76 15.81 -1.32
N ASP A 16 -6.89 16.48 -1.48
CA ASP A 16 -8.22 15.88 -1.66
C ASP A 16 -8.66 14.99 -0.49
N TRP A 17 -9.19 15.65 0.55
CA TRP A 17 -9.65 15.02 1.78
C TRP A 17 -11.14 14.68 1.75
N GLY A 18 -11.80 14.68 0.58
CA GLY A 18 -13.25 14.51 0.46
C GLY A 18 -13.80 13.16 0.94
N ARG A 19 -12.94 12.16 1.11
CA ARG A 19 -13.26 10.82 1.63
C ARG A 19 -12.44 10.41 2.85
N VAL A 20 -11.79 11.36 3.52
CA VAL A 20 -11.02 11.04 4.72
C VAL A 20 -11.95 10.58 5.84
N ILE A 21 -11.49 9.61 6.63
CA ILE A 21 -12.20 9.12 7.80
C ILE A 21 -11.45 9.59 9.04
N ASP A 22 -12.15 10.32 9.91
CA ASP A 22 -11.61 10.71 11.21
C ASP A 22 -11.78 9.56 12.22
N MET A 23 -10.67 8.91 12.54
CA MET A 23 -10.62 7.79 13.49
C MET A 23 -10.62 8.24 14.96
N SER A 24 -10.65 9.55 15.26
CA SER A 24 -10.63 10.08 16.63
C SER A 24 -11.99 10.01 17.35
N SER A 25 -13.05 9.62 16.64
CA SER A 25 -14.39 9.40 17.18
C SER A 25 -14.38 8.34 18.30
N PRO A 26 -15.21 8.49 19.37
CA PRO A 26 -15.12 7.68 20.60
C PRO A 26 -15.35 6.15 20.45
N SER A 27 -15.66 5.64 19.26
CA SER A 27 -15.64 4.21 18.96
C SER A 27 -14.19 3.74 18.80
N LYS A 28 -13.53 3.40 19.92
CA LYS A 28 -12.10 3.08 19.99
C LYS A 28 -11.60 1.94 19.10
N ASP A 29 -12.49 1.16 18.48
CA ASP A 29 -12.15 0.00 17.65
C ASP A 29 -13.04 -0.07 16.40
N ALA A 30 -13.36 1.08 15.79
CA ALA A 30 -14.20 1.11 14.61
C ALA A 30 -13.53 0.39 13.43
N ASN A 31 -14.14 -0.71 12.99
CA ASN A 31 -13.84 -1.36 11.72
C ASN A 31 -14.96 -1.06 10.73
N PHE A 32 -14.61 -0.97 9.46
CA PHE A 32 -15.54 -0.76 8.36
C PHE A 32 -15.66 -2.03 7.52
N GLU A 33 -16.82 -2.28 6.93
CA GLU A 33 -17.04 -3.44 6.05
C GLU A 33 -17.57 -3.04 4.66
N GLU A 34 -17.91 -1.76 4.50
CA GLU A 34 -18.46 -1.22 3.26
C GLU A 34 -17.39 -1.05 2.18
N LYS A 35 -17.83 -1.10 0.91
CA LYS A 35 -16.96 -0.83 -0.25
C LYS A 35 -16.94 0.66 -0.57
N ALA A 36 -15.86 1.13 -1.20
CA ALA A 36 -15.80 2.50 -1.72
C ALA A 36 -16.67 2.68 -2.98
N GLY A 37 -17.07 1.58 -3.62
CA GLY A 37 -18.00 1.55 -4.76
C GLY A 37 -17.32 1.64 -6.12
N THR A 38 -15.99 1.53 -6.17
CA THR A 38 -15.21 1.47 -7.40
C THR A 38 -14.12 0.42 -7.24
N ASP A 39 -14.24 -0.69 -7.96
CA ASP A 39 -13.37 -1.88 -7.79
C ASP A 39 -11.86 -1.57 -7.85
N ALA A 40 -11.46 -0.54 -8.60
CA ALA A 40 -10.06 -0.12 -8.73
C ALA A 40 -9.49 0.57 -7.47
N PHE A 41 -10.35 1.05 -6.58
CA PHE A 41 -10.00 1.75 -5.34
C PHE A 41 -10.38 0.96 -4.09
N ASP A 42 -11.12 -0.14 -4.23
CA ASP A 42 -11.43 -1.02 -3.13
C ASP A 42 -10.17 -1.81 -2.72
N CYS A 43 -9.77 -1.73 -1.45
CA CYS A 43 -8.70 -2.57 -0.93
C CYS A 43 -9.11 -4.04 -0.88
N PHE A 44 -8.16 -4.94 -0.63
CA PHE A 44 -8.43 -6.38 -0.65
C PHE A 44 -9.47 -6.81 0.37
N GLU A 45 -9.49 -6.19 1.54
CA GLU A 45 -10.47 -6.43 2.60
C GLU A 45 -11.87 -6.02 2.11
N MET A 46 -12.02 -4.84 1.52
CA MET A 46 -13.29 -4.41 0.91
C MET A 46 -13.77 -5.41 -0.16
N GLN A 47 -12.86 -5.86 -1.04
CA GLN A 47 -13.18 -6.81 -2.10
C GLN A 47 -13.64 -8.17 -1.56
N ASP A 48 -13.00 -8.63 -0.47
CA ASP A 48 -13.33 -9.88 0.22
C ASP A 48 -14.51 -9.75 1.22
N GLY A 49 -15.03 -8.55 1.47
CA GLY A 49 -16.03 -8.31 2.51
C GLY A 49 -15.49 -8.53 3.93
N ARG A 50 -14.20 -8.30 4.14
CA ARG A 50 -13.54 -8.37 5.46
C ARG A 50 -13.54 -6.98 6.11
N PRO A 51 -13.51 -6.92 7.45
CA PRO A 51 -13.33 -5.67 8.17
C PRO A 51 -12.01 -4.98 7.80
N TRP A 52 -12.04 -3.66 7.65
CA TRP A 52 -10.91 -2.83 7.28
C TRP A 52 -10.87 -1.49 8.04
N THR A 53 -9.69 -0.88 8.06
CA THR A 53 -9.38 0.43 8.66
C THR A 53 -8.31 1.13 7.82
N TYR A 54 -7.07 1.21 8.29
CA TYR A 54 -5.95 1.81 7.56
C TYR A 54 -5.48 0.99 6.36
N HIS A 55 -6.00 -0.23 6.19
CA HIS A 55 -5.78 -1.09 5.02
C HIS A 55 -5.99 -0.35 3.69
N THR A 56 -6.99 0.53 3.61
CA THR A 56 -7.27 1.31 2.40
C THR A 56 -6.13 2.28 2.05
N ASP A 57 -5.50 2.89 3.05
CA ASP A 57 -4.38 3.81 2.84
C ASP A 57 -3.13 3.06 2.39
N PHE A 58 -2.86 1.89 2.98
CA PHE A 58 -1.79 1.00 2.51
C PHE A 58 -2.03 0.59 1.06
N PHE A 59 -3.24 0.13 0.72
CA PHE A 59 -3.57 -0.23 -0.65
C PHE A 59 -3.35 0.95 -1.62
N GLY A 60 -3.81 2.16 -1.27
CA GLY A 60 -3.60 3.37 -2.07
C GLY A 60 -2.12 3.73 -2.24
N PHE A 61 -1.32 3.62 -1.17
CA PHE A 61 0.13 3.83 -1.22
C PHE A 61 0.81 2.84 -2.17
N PHE A 62 0.53 1.55 -2.04
CA PHE A 62 1.13 0.52 -2.89
C PHE A 62 0.65 0.59 -4.34
N ALA A 63 -0.63 0.91 -4.56
CA ALA A 63 -1.16 1.16 -5.91
C ALA A 63 -0.42 2.34 -6.58
N THR A 64 -0.16 3.41 -5.83
CA THR A 64 0.60 4.58 -6.31
C THR A 64 2.05 4.22 -6.61
N LEU A 65 2.72 3.53 -5.67
CA LEU A 65 4.09 3.06 -5.85
C LEU A 65 4.23 2.15 -7.07
N HIS A 66 3.25 1.27 -7.30
CA HIS A 66 3.19 0.42 -8.47
C HIS A 66 3.11 1.25 -9.77
N VAL A 67 2.31 2.31 -9.82
CA VAL A 67 2.28 3.21 -10.99
C VAL A 67 3.64 3.85 -11.23
N ILE A 68 4.34 4.30 -10.17
CA ILE A 68 5.67 4.91 -10.28
C ILE A 68 6.70 3.92 -10.85
N ILE A 69 6.69 2.67 -10.38
CA ILE A 69 7.69 1.64 -10.76
C ILE A 69 7.38 1.03 -12.14
N TYR A 70 6.12 0.68 -12.38
CA TYR A 70 5.71 -0.11 -13.54
C TYR A 70 5.05 0.71 -14.65
N GLY A 71 4.66 1.96 -14.38
CA GLY A 71 3.99 2.85 -15.35
C GLY A 71 2.57 2.41 -15.71
N LYS A 72 1.93 1.57 -14.89
CA LYS A 72 0.57 1.05 -15.12
C LYS A 72 -0.12 0.80 -13.77
N TYR A 73 -1.46 0.79 -13.78
CA TYR A 73 -2.24 0.50 -12.57
C TYR A 73 -1.95 -0.90 -12.02
N MET A 74 -1.98 -0.99 -10.68
CA MET A 74 -1.80 -2.25 -9.96
C MET A 74 -2.93 -3.21 -10.31
N LYS A 75 -2.55 -4.44 -10.63
CA LYS A 75 -3.48 -5.56 -10.82
C LYS A 75 -2.98 -6.72 -9.98
N ALA A 76 -3.78 -7.07 -8.98
CA ALA A 76 -3.51 -8.19 -8.10
C ALA A 76 -4.54 -9.29 -8.32
N PHE A 77 -4.15 -10.51 -8.00
CA PHE A 77 -5.02 -11.68 -7.98
C PHE A 77 -4.88 -12.37 -6.63
N ARG A 78 -5.97 -13.02 -6.23
CA ARG A 78 -6.01 -13.78 -4.99
C ARG A 78 -5.30 -15.12 -5.18
N ILE A 79 -4.27 -15.38 -4.37
CA ILE A 79 -3.59 -16.69 -4.33
C ILE A 79 -4.36 -17.64 -3.40
N SER A 80 -4.72 -17.15 -2.22
CA SER A 80 -5.46 -17.89 -1.19
C SER A 80 -6.31 -16.94 -0.35
N ALA A 81 -7.05 -17.45 0.64
CA ALA A 81 -7.83 -16.61 1.53
C ALA A 81 -6.96 -15.55 2.21
N GLY A 82 -7.27 -14.26 2.00
CA GLY A 82 -6.51 -13.13 2.55
C GLY A 82 -5.09 -12.96 2.01
N ARG A 83 -4.71 -13.63 0.90
CA ARG A 83 -3.37 -13.51 0.30
C ARG A 83 -3.45 -13.10 -1.16
N TYR A 84 -2.77 -12.02 -1.51
CA TYR A 84 -2.78 -11.43 -2.85
C TYR A 84 -1.38 -11.33 -3.44
N SER A 85 -1.30 -11.40 -4.76
CA SER A 85 -0.05 -11.13 -5.47
C SER A 85 -0.30 -10.34 -6.74
N MET A 86 0.71 -9.58 -7.14
CA MET A 86 0.66 -8.73 -8.31
C MET A 86 0.96 -9.52 -9.59
N THR A 87 0.29 -9.15 -10.67
CA THR A 87 0.54 -9.70 -12.01
C THR A 87 1.75 -9.08 -12.71
N SER A 88 2.34 -8.03 -12.14
CA SER A 88 3.39 -7.26 -12.79
C SER A 88 4.74 -7.93 -12.70
N VAL A 89 5.39 -8.07 -13.85
CA VAL A 89 6.76 -8.57 -13.94
C VAL A 89 7.73 -7.39 -13.97
N LEU A 90 8.70 -7.40 -13.06
CA LEU A 90 9.78 -6.41 -13.05
C LEU A 90 10.68 -6.54 -14.27
N LYS A 91 11.07 -5.39 -14.83
CA LYS A 91 12.04 -5.34 -15.92
C LYS A 91 13.35 -5.99 -15.45
N ARG A 92 13.96 -6.82 -16.30
CA ARG A 92 15.17 -7.63 -15.99
C ARG A 92 16.33 -6.85 -15.35
N ARG A 93 16.48 -5.56 -15.65
CA ARG A 93 17.55 -4.73 -15.05
C ARG A 93 17.33 -4.35 -13.58
N TRP A 94 16.12 -4.57 -13.04
CA TRP A 94 15.72 -4.22 -11.68
C TRP A 94 15.56 -5.44 -10.77
N GLN A 95 16.10 -6.60 -11.15
CA GLN A 95 15.83 -7.87 -10.46
C GLN A 95 16.33 -7.87 -9.00
N GLN A 96 17.45 -7.21 -8.70
CA GLN A 96 17.94 -7.08 -7.32
C GLN A 96 17.01 -6.22 -6.45
N MET A 97 16.53 -5.08 -6.96
CA MET A 97 15.52 -4.26 -6.28
C MET A 97 14.18 -4.98 -6.17
N GLY A 98 13.93 -5.93 -7.06
CA GLY A 98 12.64 -6.61 -7.16
C GLY A 98 12.29 -7.53 -6.01
N LEU A 99 13.28 -8.18 -5.40
CA LEU A 99 13.05 -9.03 -4.24
C LEU A 99 12.55 -8.20 -3.05
N LEU A 100 13.26 -7.10 -2.75
CA LEU A 100 12.89 -6.19 -1.68
C LEU A 100 11.54 -5.51 -1.95
N LEU A 101 11.28 -5.09 -3.19
CA LEU A 101 10.00 -4.51 -3.56
C LEU A 101 8.86 -5.52 -3.37
N ASN A 102 9.03 -6.77 -3.81
CA ASN A 102 8.01 -7.80 -3.63
C ASN A 102 7.71 -8.03 -2.14
N ASP A 103 8.72 -8.10 -1.28
CA ASP A 103 8.52 -8.26 0.16
C ASP A 103 7.71 -7.08 0.75
N ILE A 104 8.03 -5.85 0.34
CA ILE A 104 7.33 -4.63 0.79
C ILE A 104 5.88 -4.62 0.28
N PHE A 105 5.65 -5.04 -0.96
CA PHE A 105 4.29 -5.20 -1.49
C PHE A 105 3.53 -6.28 -0.73
N GLU A 106 4.11 -7.45 -0.44
CA GLU A 106 3.44 -8.50 0.36
C GLU A 106 3.04 -7.98 1.75
N ILE A 107 3.89 -7.22 2.43
CA ILE A 107 3.57 -6.59 3.72
C ILE A 107 2.32 -5.69 3.64
N GLY A 108 2.16 -4.97 2.53
CA GLY A 108 1.04 -4.06 2.31
C GLY A 108 -0.25 -4.72 1.86
N MET A 109 -0.14 -5.83 1.13
CA MET A 109 -1.27 -6.53 0.52
C MET A 109 -1.85 -7.61 1.44
N ASP A 110 -1.04 -8.19 2.32
CA ASP A 110 -1.41 -9.35 3.15
C ASP A 110 -1.52 -8.96 4.64
N ILE A 111 -2.22 -7.86 4.93
CA ILE A 111 -2.50 -7.44 6.31
C ILE A 111 -3.59 -8.35 6.89
N SER A 112 -3.26 -9.02 8.00
CA SER A 112 -4.10 -10.10 8.54
C SER A 112 -5.36 -9.60 9.25
N ASN A 113 -5.28 -8.49 9.99
CA ASN A 113 -6.42 -7.90 10.70
C ASN A 113 -6.17 -6.42 11.05
N CYS A 114 -7.20 -5.76 11.59
CA CYS A 114 -7.20 -4.34 11.93
C CYS A 114 -6.27 -3.95 13.09
N GLU A 115 -5.78 -4.91 13.88
CA GLU A 115 -4.85 -4.68 15.00
C GLU A 115 -3.39 -4.91 14.60
N SER A 116 -3.14 -5.68 13.53
CA SER A 116 -1.82 -6.12 13.08
C SER A 116 -1.26 -5.31 11.91
N LEU A 117 -1.48 -3.99 11.95
CA LEU A 117 -1.03 -3.09 10.88
C LEU A 117 0.51 -3.01 10.81
N PRO A 118 1.09 -3.04 9.60
CA PRO A 118 2.53 -2.92 9.44
C PRO A 118 3.00 -1.51 9.84
N LYS A 119 4.19 -1.44 10.43
CA LYS A 119 4.80 -0.15 10.78
C LYS A 119 5.29 0.56 9.52
N CYS A 120 4.89 1.81 9.33
CA CYS A 120 5.37 2.63 8.21
C CYS A 120 6.90 2.73 8.16
N SER A 121 7.57 2.74 9.32
CA SER A 121 9.04 2.76 9.38
C SER A 121 9.67 1.55 8.68
N THR A 122 9.11 0.35 8.86
CA THR A 122 9.60 -0.88 8.22
C THR A 122 9.50 -0.80 6.69
N ILE A 123 8.41 -0.20 6.18
CA ILE A 123 8.21 0.02 4.75
C ILE A 123 9.23 1.03 4.22
N ILE A 124 9.42 2.16 4.92
CA ILE A 124 10.36 3.22 4.53
C ILE A 124 11.80 2.68 4.52
N ASP A 125 12.21 1.99 5.58
CA ASP A 125 13.57 1.43 5.70
C ASP A 125 13.84 0.39 4.60
N GLY A 126 12.82 -0.42 4.26
CA GLY A 126 12.89 -1.38 3.15
C GLY A 126 13.06 -0.70 1.80
N LEU A 127 12.28 0.37 1.53
CA LEU A 127 12.39 1.15 0.30
C LEU A 127 13.76 1.84 0.20
N GLU A 128 14.24 2.48 1.28
CA GLU A 128 15.56 3.12 1.33
C GLU A 128 16.68 2.11 1.07
N SER A 129 16.56 0.90 1.60
CA SER A 129 17.54 -0.18 1.39
C SER A 129 17.52 -0.70 -0.05
N SER A 130 16.37 -0.67 -0.72
CA SER A 130 16.25 -1.08 -2.13
C SER A 130 16.91 -0.09 -3.10
N MET A 131 17.06 1.18 -2.69
CA MET A 131 17.62 2.25 -3.53
C MET A 131 19.15 2.35 -3.48
N LYS A 132 19.81 1.56 -2.63
CA LYS A 132 21.29 1.49 -2.51
C LYS A 132 21.85 0.38 -3.38
#